data_AF-F0RU13-F1
#
_entry.id   AF-F0RU13-F1
#
_cell.length_a   1.000
_cell.length_b   1.000
_cell.length_c   1.000
_cell.angle_alpha   90.00
_cell.angle_beta   90.00
_cell.angle_gamma   90.00
#
_symmetry.space_group_name_H-M   'P 1'
#
loop_
_entity.id
_entity.type
_entity.pdbx_description
1 polymer ?
#
loop_
_entity_poly.entity_id
_entity_poly.type
_entity_poly.pdbx_seq_one_letter_code
_entity_poly.pdbx_strand_id
1 'polypeptide(L)'
;MKKYSAFLVLLIAISWSASAVNSFDRSAMYPYSKSFDSVGTAFEIASLLAPAILLGEQKSEYLTIGTIYAETMLAAYGLKELGKLCFQRARPFMYFTDYPQTKVDEGDAYDSFPSGHVTMAFAGASFACSVFAAYHPDSTWRLPVAVATYGFATATALLRVASGNHFMSDVLAGALIGTAVGLGIPFWHRKAGLTSFEATVSPYALAFRITL
;
A
#
# COMPACT_ATOMS: atom_id res chain seq x y z
N MET A 1 -0.05 1.51 25.21
CA MET A 1 -1.46 1.32 25.59
C MET A 1 -1.80 -0.15 25.44
N LYS A 2 -2.00 -0.87 26.55
CA LYS A 2 -2.37 -2.29 26.55
C LYS A 2 -3.87 -2.41 26.22
N LYS A 3 -4.22 -2.60 24.95
CA LYS A 3 -5.54 -3.08 24.52
C LYS A 3 -5.26 -4.50 24.05
N TYR A 4 -5.56 -5.57 24.78
CA TYR A 4 -6.88 -6.02 25.23
C TYR A 4 -6.76 -6.80 26.54
N SER A 5 -7.83 -6.83 27.35
CA SER A 5 -7.92 -7.76 28.49
C SER A 5 -7.85 -9.19 27.97
N ALA A 6 -6.97 -10.02 28.54
CA ALA A 6 -6.81 -11.45 28.20
C ALA A 6 -8.15 -12.22 28.19
N PHE A 7 -9.17 -11.69 28.85
CA PHE A 7 -10.53 -12.23 28.89
C PHE A 7 -11.28 -12.13 27.54
N LEU A 8 -11.00 -11.12 26.71
CA LEU A 8 -11.61 -10.97 25.38
C LEU A 8 -10.97 -11.93 24.37
N VAL A 9 -9.68 -12.21 24.51
CA VAL A 9 -8.94 -13.19 23.68
C VAL A 9 -9.44 -14.62 23.95
N LEU A 10 -9.83 -14.93 25.19
CA LEU A 10 -10.35 -16.24 25.58
C LEU A 10 -11.79 -16.51 25.09
N LEU A 11 -12.62 -15.46 24.95
CA LEU A 11 -13.98 -15.58 24.40
C LEU A 11 -14.02 -15.71 22.86
N ILE A 12 -12.95 -15.31 22.17
CA ILE A 12 -12.72 -15.55 20.73
C ILE A 12 -11.86 -16.81 20.54
N ALA A 13 -11.90 -17.76 21.48
CA ALA A 13 -11.52 -19.15 21.25
C ALA A 13 -12.68 -19.94 20.61
N ILE A 14 -13.48 -19.29 19.76
CA ILE A 14 -14.23 -19.99 18.72
C ILE A 14 -13.14 -20.63 17.87
N SER A 15 -13.08 -21.97 17.87
CA SER A 15 -12.16 -22.73 17.02
C SER A 15 -12.11 -22.09 15.63
N TRP A 16 -10.99 -21.46 15.29
CA TRP A 16 -10.78 -20.82 14.00
C TRP A 16 -10.94 -21.88 12.92
N SER A 17 -12.14 -22.02 12.38
CA SER A 17 -12.41 -23.02 11.37
C SER A 17 -12.21 -22.38 10.02
N ALA A 18 -11.28 -22.92 9.23
CA ALA A 18 -11.11 -22.51 7.84
C ALA A 18 -12.44 -22.61 7.05
N SER A 19 -13.37 -23.49 7.44
CA SER A 19 -14.68 -23.60 6.80
C SER A 19 -15.58 -22.36 6.96
N ALA A 20 -15.32 -21.50 7.96
CA ALA A 20 -16.03 -20.25 8.17
C ALA A 20 -15.58 -19.12 7.21
N VAL A 21 -14.42 -19.28 6.55
CA VAL A 21 -13.94 -18.33 5.53
C VAL A 21 -14.65 -18.61 4.20
N ASN A 22 -15.03 -17.57 3.45
CA ASN A 22 -15.66 -17.72 2.13
C ASN A 22 -14.76 -18.51 1.16
N SER A 23 -15.34 -19.16 0.15
CA SER A 23 -14.61 -20.07 -0.74
C SER A 23 -13.50 -19.40 -1.54
N PHE A 24 -13.68 -18.14 -1.93
CA PHE A 24 -12.69 -17.39 -2.68
C PHE A 24 -11.42 -17.19 -1.86
N ASP A 25 -11.56 -16.64 -0.66
CA ASP A 25 -10.41 -16.40 0.23
C ASP A 25 -9.82 -17.70 0.78
N ARG A 26 -10.66 -18.71 1.04
CA ARG A 26 -10.23 -20.02 1.55
C ARG A 26 -9.37 -20.79 0.55
N SER A 27 -9.57 -20.60 -0.75
CA SER A 27 -8.80 -21.29 -1.78
C SER A 27 -7.31 -20.97 -1.77
N ALA A 28 -6.90 -19.88 -1.13
CA ALA A 28 -5.53 -19.41 -1.07
C ALA A 28 -5.14 -18.94 0.35
N MET A 29 -5.44 -19.76 1.35
CA MET A 29 -4.93 -19.60 2.71
C MET A 29 -3.68 -20.44 2.92
N TYR A 30 -2.65 -19.86 3.52
CA TYR A 30 -1.38 -20.52 3.79
C TYR A 30 -0.95 -20.27 5.24
N PRO A 31 -0.20 -21.21 5.86
CA PRO A 31 0.45 -20.95 7.12
C PRO A 31 1.47 -19.82 6.99
N TYR A 32 1.84 -19.21 8.11
CA TYR A 32 2.77 -18.09 8.09
C TYR A 32 4.15 -18.48 7.54
N SER A 33 4.68 -17.67 6.62
CA SER A 33 6.05 -17.82 6.11
C SER A 33 6.82 -16.52 6.23
N LYS A 34 7.81 -16.49 7.13
CA LYS A 34 8.69 -15.32 7.35
C LYS A 34 9.48 -14.96 6.09
N SER A 35 9.94 -15.95 5.32
CA SER A 35 10.71 -15.70 4.10
C SER A 35 9.87 -14.98 3.05
N PHE A 36 8.65 -15.47 2.78
CA PHE A 36 7.74 -14.77 1.86
C PHE A 36 7.29 -13.42 2.42
N ASP A 37 7.15 -13.30 3.75
CA ASP A 37 6.89 -12.01 4.42
C ASP A 37 8.00 -11.00 4.09
N SER A 38 9.26 -11.34 4.36
CA SER A 38 10.39 -10.44 4.12
C SER A 38 10.61 -10.12 2.64
N VAL A 39 10.48 -11.11 1.74
CA VAL A 39 10.63 -10.87 0.29
C VAL A 39 9.53 -9.94 -0.21
N GLY A 40 8.27 -10.13 0.19
CA GLY A 40 7.20 -9.24 -0.26
C GLY A 40 7.34 -7.80 0.26
N THR A 41 7.91 -7.60 1.46
CA THR A 41 8.31 -6.26 1.95
C THR A 41 9.41 -5.66 1.09
N ALA A 42 10.41 -6.42 0.66
CA ALA A 42 11.44 -5.91 -0.25
C ALA A 42 10.86 -5.48 -1.60
N PHE A 43 9.91 -6.24 -2.14
CA PHE A 43 9.19 -5.87 -3.37
C PHE A 43 8.30 -4.64 -3.19
N GLU A 44 7.66 -4.48 -2.04
CA GLU A 44 6.92 -3.24 -1.71
C GLU A 44 7.86 -2.03 -1.70
N ILE A 45 9.02 -2.15 -1.04
CA ILE A 45 10.03 -1.08 -1.01
C ILE A 45 10.46 -0.72 -2.44
N ALA A 46 10.68 -1.71 -3.31
CA ALA A 46 10.99 -1.46 -4.72
C ALA A 46 9.85 -0.68 -5.43
N SER A 47 8.58 -1.01 -5.17
CA SER A 47 7.44 -0.25 -5.68
C SER A 47 7.36 1.17 -5.11
N LEU A 48 7.70 1.38 -3.83
CA LEU A 48 7.75 2.70 -3.20
C LEU A 48 8.89 3.57 -3.73
N LEU A 49 9.94 2.94 -4.27
CA LEU A 49 11.04 3.62 -4.95
C LEU A 49 10.77 3.80 -6.45
N ALA A 50 9.66 3.28 -6.99
CA ALA A 50 9.31 3.41 -8.41
C ALA A 50 9.36 4.85 -8.95
N PRO A 51 8.95 5.90 -8.20
CA PRO A 51 9.04 7.28 -8.70
C PRO A 51 10.47 7.79 -8.89
N ALA A 52 11.50 7.07 -8.44
CA ALA A 52 12.90 7.40 -8.71
C ALA A 52 13.21 7.42 -10.23
N ILE A 53 12.38 6.78 -11.06
CA ILE A 53 12.48 6.92 -12.52
C ILE A 53 12.31 8.36 -13.01
N LEU A 54 11.64 9.21 -12.22
CA LEU A 54 11.39 10.62 -12.50
C LEU A 54 12.57 11.53 -12.09
N LEU A 55 13.68 10.97 -11.60
CA LEU A 55 14.91 11.72 -11.35
C LEU A 55 15.63 12.14 -12.64
N GLY A 56 15.12 11.73 -13.80
CA GLY A 56 15.55 12.25 -15.10
C GLY A 56 14.86 13.57 -15.50
N GLU A 57 13.83 14.01 -14.77
CA GLU A 57 13.11 15.25 -15.07
C GLU A 57 13.93 16.51 -14.74
N GLN A 58 13.43 17.67 -15.15
CA GLN A 58 14.03 18.95 -14.77
C GLN A 58 14.00 19.13 -13.26
N LYS A 59 15.12 19.59 -12.67
CA LYS A 59 15.25 19.78 -11.22
C LYS A 59 14.18 20.70 -10.61
N SER A 60 13.64 21.64 -11.39
CA SER A 60 12.53 22.51 -10.97
C SER A 60 11.26 21.73 -10.62
N GLU A 61 11.06 20.56 -11.23
CA GLU A 61 9.87 19.72 -11.05
C GLU A 61 9.95 18.84 -9.80
N TYR A 62 11.14 18.63 -9.23
CA TYR A 62 11.34 17.65 -8.16
C TYR A 62 10.52 17.94 -6.92
N LEU A 63 10.36 19.22 -6.57
CA LEU A 63 9.54 19.61 -5.42
C LEU A 63 8.07 19.32 -5.68
N THR A 64 7.57 19.65 -6.87
CA THR A 64 6.18 19.37 -7.26
C THR A 64 5.90 17.87 -7.28
N ILE A 65 6.73 17.08 -7.99
CA ILE A 65 6.60 15.62 -8.06
C ILE A 65 6.69 15.00 -6.66
N GLY A 66 7.66 15.43 -5.86
CA GLY A 66 7.85 14.95 -4.50
C GLY A 66 6.65 15.23 -3.58
N THR A 67 6.07 16.43 -3.66
CA THR A 67 4.89 16.82 -2.88
C THR A 67 3.67 15.99 -3.28
N ILE A 68 3.37 15.88 -4.58
CA ILE A 68 2.23 15.08 -5.06
C ILE A 68 2.44 13.60 -4.69
N TYR A 69 3.68 13.10 -4.74
CA TYR A 69 3.98 11.74 -4.29
C TYR A 69 3.72 11.55 -2.79
N ALA A 70 4.18 12.49 -1.96
CA ALA A 70 3.94 12.46 -0.52
C ALA A 70 2.43 12.48 -0.20
N GLU A 71 1.66 13.34 -0.86
CA GLU A 71 0.20 13.36 -0.75
C GLU A 71 -0.44 12.03 -1.16
N THR A 72 0.04 11.43 -2.26
CA THR A 72 -0.39 10.11 -2.74
C THR A 72 -0.15 9.03 -1.69
N MET A 73 1.05 8.98 -1.11
CA MET A 73 1.38 7.98 -0.09
C MET A 73 0.61 8.21 1.21
N LEU A 74 0.44 9.45 1.64
CA LEU A 74 -0.33 9.79 2.84
C LEU A 74 -1.81 9.43 2.68
N ALA A 75 -2.41 9.71 1.52
CA ALA A 75 -3.79 9.35 1.23
C ALA A 75 -3.97 7.82 1.20
N ALA A 76 -3.07 7.09 0.53
CA ALA A 76 -3.10 5.63 0.51
C ALA A 76 -2.94 5.03 1.92
N TYR A 77 -2.01 5.56 2.72
CA TYR A 77 -1.81 5.15 4.11
C TYR A 77 -3.03 5.47 4.99
N GLY A 78 -3.62 6.66 4.87
CA GLY A 78 -4.82 7.03 5.61
C GLY A 78 -5.99 6.10 5.30
N LEU A 79 -6.25 5.83 4.01
CA LEU A 79 -7.32 4.94 3.59
C LEU A 79 -7.11 3.50 4.07
N LYS A 80 -5.87 2.98 4.05
CA LYS A 80 -5.63 1.63 4.57
C LYS A 80 -5.84 1.57 6.09
N GLU A 81 -5.42 2.59 6.86
CA GLU A 81 -5.64 2.59 8.31
C GLU A 81 -7.13 2.65 8.65
N LEU A 82 -7.89 3.51 7.96
CA LEU A 82 -9.34 3.56 8.12
C LEU A 82 -9.98 2.20 7.82
N GLY A 83 -9.53 1.52 6.76
CA GLY A 83 -9.97 0.17 6.45
C GLY A 83 -9.69 -0.81 7.58
N LYS A 84 -8.46 -0.85 8.11
CA LYS A 84 -8.10 -1.75 9.22
C LYS A 84 -8.97 -1.51 10.46
N LEU A 85 -9.21 -0.24 10.80
CA LEU A 85 -10.05 0.15 11.93
C LEU A 85 -11.51 -0.29 11.78
N CYS A 86 -12.05 -0.23 10.56
CA CYS A 86 -13.44 -0.56 10.25
C CYS A 86 -13.72 -2.07 10.23
N PHE A 87 -12.80 -2.88 9.70
CA PHE A 87 -13.06 -4.30 9.43
C PHE A 87 -12.50 -5.25 10.48
N GLN A 88 -11.39 -4.93 11.14
CA GLN A 88 -10.75 -5.75 12.19
C GLN A 88 -10.70 -7.25 11.85
N ARG A 89 -10.30 -7.55 10.60
CA ARG A 89 -10.34 -8.89 10.04
C ARG A 89 -9.13 -9.71 10.49
N ALA A 90 -9.37 -10.90 11.04
CA ALA A 90 -8.31 -11.84 11.37
C ALA A 90 -7.46 -12.25 10.16
N ARG A 91 -6.14 -12.42 10.33
CA ARG A 91 -5.23 -12.83 9.26
C ARG A 91 -5.35 -14.33 8.94
N PRO A 92 -5.04 -14.77 7.70
CA PRO A 92 -5.11 -16.19 7.31
C PRO A 92 -4.28 -17.11 8.20
N PHE A 93 -3.09 -16.68 8.66
CA PHE A 93 -2.25 -17.50 9.53
C PHE A 93 -2.91 -17.89 10.86
N MET A 94 -3.91 -17.13 11.34
CA MET A 94 -4.62 -17.41 12.59
C MET A 94 -5.45 -18.71 12.54
N TYR A 95 -5.68 -19.24 11.33
CA TYR A 95 -6.43 -20.47 11.10
C TYR A 95 -5.52 -21.73 11.05
N PHE A 96 -4.23 -21.58 11.33
CA PHE A 96 -3.24 -22.66 11.40
C PHE A 96 -2.67 -22.76 12.82
N THR A 97 -2.11 -23.90 13.21
CA THR A 97 -1.63 -24.11 14.60
C THR A 97 -0.32 -23.38 14.91
N ASP A 98 0.51 -23.16 13.89
CA ASP A 98 1.90 -22.70 14.06
C ASP A 98 2.06 -21.21 13.68
N TYR A 99 1.15 -20.36 14.14
CA TYR A 99 1.23 -18.92 13.88
C TYR A 99 2.27 -18.22 14.78
N PRO A 100 2.90 -17.13 14.32
CA PRO A 100 3.86 -16.38 15.12
C PRO A 100 3.16 -15.61 16.25
N GLN A 101 3.30 -16.08 17.49
CA GLN A 101 2.69 -15.41 18.66
C GLN A 101 3.11 -13.95 18.78
N THR A 102 4.34 -13.60 18.40
CA THR A 102 4.82 -12.21 18.42
C THR A 102 3.94 -11.26 17.59
N LYS A 103 3.42 -11.71 16.44
CA LYS A 103 2.51 -10.90 15.62
C LYS A 103 1.16 -10.68 16.30
N VAL A 104 0.70 -11.65 17.08
CA VAL A 104 -0.53 -11.52 17.87
C VAL A 104 -0.33 -10.51 18.98
N ASP A 105 0.80 -10.59 19.68
CA ASP A 105 1.14 -9.71 20.80
C ASP A 105 1.34 -8.26 20.34
N GLU A 106 1.82 -8.05 19.12
CA GLU A 106 1.95 -6.74 18.45
C GLU A 106 0.62 -6.18 17.93
N GLY A 107 -0.48 -6.95 18.01
CA GLY A 107 -1.80 -6.54 17.56
C GLY A 107 -2.08 -6.75 16.06
N ASP A 108 -1.17 -7.43 15.33
CA ASP A 108 -1.28 -7.62 13.88
C ASP A 108 -2.29 -8.73 13.49
N ALA A 109 -2.79 -9.50 14.46
CA ALA A 109 -3.68 -10.64 14.23
C ALA A 109 -5.00 -10.27 13.54
N TYR A 110 -5.56 -9.09 13.79
CA TYR A 110 -6.86 -8.62 13.29
C TYR A 110 -6.74 -7.52 12.24
N ASP A 111 -5.56 -7.40 11.67
CA ASP A 111 -5.15 -6.24 10.89
C ASP A 111 -5.02 -6.59 9.40
N SER A 112 -5.88 -7.51 8.93
CA SER A 112 -5.77 -8.14 7.61
C SER A 112 -6.38 -7.32 6.47
N PHE A 113 -7.53 -6.67 6.66
CA PHE A 113 -8.22 -5.96 5.57
C PHE A 113 -8.16 -4.42 5.72
N PRO A 114 -7.84 -3.68 4.65
CA PRO A 114 -7.21 -4.11 3.40
C PRO A 114 -5.70 -4.37 3.60
N SER A 115 -5.04 -4.98 2.61
CA SER A 115 -3.59 -5.19 2.71
C SER A 115 -2.81 -3.88 2.58
N GLY A 116 -2.10 -3.49 3.65
CA GLY A 116 -1.28 -2.27 3.68
C GLY A 116 -0.14 -2.29 2.66
N HIS A 117 0.66 -3.36 2.62
CA HIS A 117 1.79 -3.48 1.69
C HIS A 117 1.32 -3.36 0.23
N VAL A 118 0.21 -4.01 -0.10
CA VAL A 118 -0.33 -3.99 -1.46
C VAL A 118 -0.90 -2.60 -1.80
N THR A 119 -1.59 -1.97 -0.84
CA THR A 119 -2.10 -0.59 -1.02
C THR A 119 -0.96 0.38 -1.35
N MET A 120 0.12 0.33 -0.58
CA MET A 120 1.28 1.21 -0.78
C MET A 120 2.03 0.90 -2.07
N ALA A 121 2.25 -0.39 -2.38
CA ALA A 121 2.94 -0.80 -3.60
C ALA A 121 2.19 -0.40 -4.88
N PHE A 122 0.87 -0.62 -4.92
CA PHE A 122 0.05 -0.21 -6.08
C PHE A 122 -0.09 1.30 -6.18
N ALA A 123 -0.09 2.04 -5.07
CA ALA A 123 -0.06 3.50 -5.08
C ALA A 123 1.25 4.02 -5.71
N GLY A 124 2.41 3.50 -5.28
CA GLY A 124 3.71 3.88 -5.83
C GLY A 124 3.84 3.56 -7.31
N ALA A 125 3.43 2.35 -7.72
CA ALA A 125 3.46 1.93 -9.12
C ALA A 125 2.55 2.80 -10.01
N SER A 126 1.32 3.04 -9.57
CA SER A 126 0.34 3.83 -10.33
C SER A 126 0.74 5.30 -10.42
N PHE A 127 1.30 5.86 -9.35
CA PHE A 127 1.88 7.20 -9.36
C PHE A 127 3.01 7.31 -10.38
N ALA A 128 4.02 6.44 -10.29
CA ALA A 128 5.18 6.46 -11.18
C ALA A 128 4.74 6.34 -12.66
N CYS A 129 3.84 5.41 -12.97
CA CYS A 129 3.29 5.26 -14.32
C CYS A 129 2.54 6.50 -14.80
N SER A 130 1.66 7.06 -13.98
CA SER A 130 0.80 8.17 -14.37
C SER A 130 1.59 9.46 -14.59
N VAL A 131 2.59 9.72 -13.75
CA VAL A 131 3.46 10.90 -13.86
C VAL A 131 4.44 10.71 -15.01
N PHE A 132 5.08 9.54 -15.16
CA PHE A 132 5.96 9.26 -16.29
C PHE A 132 5.23 9.43 -17.63
N ALA A 133 4.01 8.90 -17.76
CA ALA A 133 3.21 9.06 -18.97
C ALA A 133 2.78 10.51 -19.23
N ALA A 134 2.70 11.35 -18.19
CA ALA A 134 2.36 12.76 -18.34
C ALA A 134 3.55 13.59 -18.85
N TYR A 135 4.77 13.34 -18.37
CA TYR A 135 5.98 14.00 -18.87
C TYR A 135 6.43 13.43 -20.23
N HIS A 136 6.15 12.15 -20.50
CA HIS A 136 6.61 11.42 -21.69
C HIS A 136 5.46 10.79 -22.49
N PRO A 137 4.51 11.58 -23.03
CA PRO A 137 3.30 11.06 -23.68
C PRO A 137 3.58 10.14 -24.87
N ASP A 138 4.62 10.41 -25.66
CA ASP A 138 4.94 9.65 -26.87
C ASP A 138 6.07 8.62 -26.67
N SER A 139 6.52 8.43 -25.42
CA SER A 139 7.65 7.54 -25.13
C SER A 139 7.28 6.06 -25.18
N THR A 140 8.09 5.28 -25.89
CA THR A 140 8.00 3.82 -25.92
C THR A 140 8.29 3.18 -24.55
N TRP A 141 8.94 3.90 -23.63
CA TRP A 141 9.23 3.45 -22.27
C TRP A 141 8.01 3.37 -21.37
N ARG A 142 6.86 3.96 -21.74
CA ARG A 142 5.63 3.90 -20.93
C ARG A 142 5.23 2.46 -20.56
N LEU A 143 5.33 1.54 -21.53
CA LEU A 143 4.98 0.14 -21.30
C LEU A 143 6.01 -0.59 -20.42
N PRO A 144 7.33 -0.56 -20.70
CA PRO A 144 8.35 -1.11 -19.80
C PRO A 144 8.25 -0.60 -18.36
N VAL A 145 8.00 0.70 -18.16
CA VAL A 145 7.83 1.29 -16.83
C VAL A 145 6.59 0.73 -16.13
N ALA A 146 5.47 0.63 -16.83
CA ALA A 146 4.27 0.01 -16.29
C ALA A 146 4.50 -1.46 -15.92
N VAL A 147 5.11 -2.25 -16.81
CA VAL A 147 5.40 -3.66 -16.56
C VAL A 147 6.32 -3.83 -15.34
N ALA A 148 7.39 -3.03 -15.23
CA ALA A 148 8.31 -3.12 -14.12
C ALA A 148 7.66 -2.76 -12.78
N THR A 149 6.99 -1.60 -12.72
CA THR A 149 6.42 -1.07 -11.48
C THR A 149 5.22 -1.89 -10.98
N TYR A 150 4.29 -2.27 -11.87
CA TYR A 150 3.20 -3.18 -11.53
C TYR A 150 3.68 -4.61 -11.32
N GLY A 151 4.80 -5.01 -11.94
CA GLY A 151 5.45 -6.29 -11.67
C GLY A 151 5.87 -6.40 -10.20
N PHE A 152 6.52 -5.36 -9.67
CA PHE A 152 6.86 -5.31 -8.25
C PHE A 152 5.63 -5.32 -7.35
N ALA A 153 4.62 -4.50 -7.66
CA ALA A 153 3.40 -4.42 -6.85
C ALA A 153 2.58 -5.73 -6.85
N THR A 154 2.52 -6.39 -8.00
CA THR A 154 1.86 -7.70 -8.14
C THR A 154 2.62 -8.78 -7.39
N ALA A 155 3.96 -8.78 -7.46
CA ALA A 155 4.78 -9.70 -6.67
C ALA A 155 4.55 -9.49 -5.15
N THR A 156 4.47 -8.24 -4.67
CA THR A 156 4.08 -7.93 -3.29
C THR A 156 2.74 -8.58 -2.94
N ALA A 157 1.71 -8.41 -3.79
CA ALA A 157 0.38 -8.98 -3.56
C ALA A 157 0.40 -10.51 -3.46
N LEU A 158 1.05 -11.18 -4.41
CA LEU A 158 1.19 -12.63 -4.41
C LEU A 158 1.94 -13.13 -3.16
N LEU A 159 3.02 -12.44 -2.77
CA LEU A 159 3.81 -12.78 -1.59
C LEU A 159 3.06 -12.49 -0.28
N ARG A 160 2.13 -11.52 -0.24
CA ARG A 160 1.25 -11.30 0.92
C ARG A 160 0.26 -12.44 1.14
N VAL A 161 -0.25 -13.01 0.05
CA VAL A 161 -1.10 -14.22 0.12
C VAL A 161 -0.25 -15.43 0.49
N ALA A 162 0.84 -15.68 -0.22
CA ALA A 162 1.72 -16.83 -0.02
C ALA A 162 2.38 -16.86 1.38
N SER A 163 2.60 -15.70 2.00
CA SER A 163 3.13 -15.60 3.38
C SER A 163 2.10 -15.88 4.46
N GLY A 164 0.82 -16.09 4.12
CA GLY A 164 -0.26 -16.30 5.08
C GLY A 164 -0.72 -15.00 5.79
N ASN A 165 -0.22 -13.84 5.34
CA ASN A 165 -0.52 -12.56 5.97
C ASN A 165 -1.88 -11.99 5.54
N HIS A 166 -2.32 -12.25 4.30
CA HIS A 166 -3.53 -11.65 3.73
C HIS A 166 -4.31 -12.62 2.86
N PHE A 167 -5.63 -12.49 2.87
CA PHE A 167 -6.52 -13.15 1.92
C PHE A 167 -6.48 -12.48 0.55
N MET A 168 -6.98 -13.19 -0.47
CA MET A 168 -7.09 -12.67 -1.84
C MET A 168 -7.93 -11.39 -1.91
N SER A 169 -9.04 -11.31 -1.18
CA SER A 169 -9.86 -10.10 -1.16
C SER A 169 -9.15 -8.90 -0.54
N ASP A 170 -8.28 -9.12 0.46
CA ASP A 170 -7.55 -8.04 1.14
C ASP A 170 -6.53 -7.41 0.19
N VAL A 171 -5.85 -8.24 -0.62
CA VAL A 171 -4.88 -7.76 -1.60
C VAL A 171 -5.56 -7.12 -2.80
N LEU A 172 -6.71 -7.63 -3.25
CA LEU A 172 -7.50 -6.98 -4.32
C LEU A 172 -8.03 -5.62 -3.89
N ALA A 173 -8.57 -5.51 -2.66
CA ALA A 173 -9.01 -4.23 -2.11
C ALA A 173 -7.84 -3.26 -1.96
N GLY A 174 -6.70 -3.73 -1.45
CA GLY A 174 -5.49 -2.91 -1.35
C GLY A 174 -5.01 -2.41 -2.71
N ALA A 175 -4.95 -3.29 -3.71
CA ALA A 175 -4.56 -2.93 -5.08
C ALA A 175 -5.51 -1.87 -5.68
N LEU A 176 -6.83 -2.05 -5.50
CA LEU A 176 -7.84 -1.09 -5.95
C LEU A 176 -7.65 0.29 -5.31
N ILE A 177 -7.51 0.34 -3.97
CA ILE A 177 -7.32 1.59 -3.23
C ILE A 177 -6.02 2.27 -3.68
N GLY A 178 -4.92 1.52 -3.71
CA GLY A 178 -3.61 2.04 -4.09
C GLY A 178 -3.62 2.62 -5.50
N THR A 179 -4.15 1.87 -6.48
CA THR A 179 -4.26 2.35 -7.86
C THR A 179 -5.18 3.56 -7.98
N ALA A 180 -6.33 3.57 -7.31
CA ALA A 180 -7.25 4.70 -7.36
C ALA A 180 -6.58 6.00 -6.88
N VAL A 181 -5.84 5.94 -5.77
CA VAL A 181 -5.12 7.10 -5.23
C VAL A 181 -3.93 7.49 -6.11
N GLY A 182 -3.12 6.51 -6.53
CA GLY A 182 -1.92 6.73 -7.35
C GLY A 182 -2.20 7.26 -8.76
N LEU A 183 -3.38 7.00 -9.31
CA LEU A 183 -3.84 7.63 -10.56
C LEU A 183 -4.58 8.95 -10.29
N GLY A 184 -5.43 8.96 -9.26
CA GLY A 184 -6.35 10.05 -8.97
C GLY A 184 -5.62 11.32 -8.56
N ILE A 185 -4.74 11.27 -7.57
CA ILE A 185 -4.07 12.48 -7.04
C ILE A 185 -3.26 13.21 -8.14
N PRO A 186 -2.37 12.53 -8.90
CA PRO A 186 -1.67 13.18 -10.01
C PRO A 186 -2.61 13.71 -11.10
N PHE A 187 -3.71 13.00 -11.39
CA PHE A 187 -4.71 13.46 -12.36
C PHE A 187 -5.37 14.78 -11.93
N TRP A 188 -5.75 14.91 -10.66
CA TRP A 188 -6.39 16.12 -10.14
C TRP A 188 -5.45 17.32 -10.13
N HIS A 189 -4.17 17.13 -9.73
CA HIS A 189 -3.15 18.18 -9.81
C HIS A 189 -2.97 18.72 -11.24
N ARG A 190 -2.90 17.82 -12.24
CA ARG A 190 -2.83 18.22 -13.65
C ARG A 190 -4.08 18.97 -14.13
N LYS A 191 -5.27 18.49 -13.75
CA LYS A 191 -6.54 19.09 -14.19
C LYS A 191 -6.78 20.46 -13.56
N ALA A 192 -6.37 20.65 -12.31
CA ALA A 192 -6.56 21.88 -11.57
C ALA A 192 -5.51 22.96 -11.89
N GLY A 193 -4.54 22.68 -12.79
CA GLY A 193 -3.49 23.64 -13.13
C GLY A 193 -2.49 23.89 -11.99
N LEU A 194 -2.40 22.98 -11.01
CA LEU A 194 -1.49 23.11 -9.87
C LEU A 194 -0.07 22.77 -10.34
N THR A 195 0.55 23.67 -11.11
CA THR A 195 1.82 23.41 -11.79
C THR A 195 3.05 23.79 -10.96
N SER A 196 2.90 24.58 -9.89
CA SER A 196 4.02 24.98 -9.04
C SER A 196 3.65 25.05 -7.57
N PHE A 197 4.48 24.39 -6.76
CA PHE A 197 4.48 24.52 -5.31
C PHE A 197 5.63 25.43 -4.91
N GLU A 198 5.33 26.66 -4.50
CA GLU A 198 6.32 27.56 -3.91
C GLU A 198 6.33 27.36 -2.39
N ALA A 199 7.31 26.62 -1.90
CA ALA A 199 7.60 26.57 -0.47
C ALA A 199 8.54 27.73 -0.10
N THR A 200 8.01 28.73 0.60
CA THR A 200 8.85 29.78 1.20
C THR A 200 9.22 29.33 2.61
N VAL A 201 10.51 29.02 2.82
CA VAL A 201 11.04 28.67 4.14
C VAL A 201 11.57 29.95 4.80
N SER A 202 10.87 30.41 5.83
CA SER A 202 11.33 31.46 6.74
C SER A 202 11.73 30.83 8.08
N PRO A 203 12.70 31.39 8.82
CA PRO A 203 13.06 30.91 10.17
C PRO A 203 11.87 30.86 11.15
N TYR A 204 10.75 31.50 10.80
CA TYR A 204 9.56 31.61 11.66
C TYR A 204 8.28 31.04 11.02
N ALA A 205 8.31 30.55 9.78
CA ALA A 205 7.14 29.96 9.12
C ALA A 205 7.50 29.11 7.90
N LEU A 206 6.78 28.00 7.74
CA LEU A 206 6.71 27.23 6.50
C LEU A 206 5.44 27.69 5.76
N ALA A 207 5.59 28.48 4.70
CA ALA A 207 4.46 28.94 3.89
C ALA A 207 4.44 28.17 2.56
N PHE A 208 3.31 27.53 2.29
CA PHE A 208 3.06 26.84 1.02
C PHE A 208 2.16 27.70 0.16
N ARG A 209 2.70 28.17 -0.97
CA ARG A 209 1.90 28.80 -2.02
C ARG A 209 1.64 27.78 -3.11
N ILE A 210 0.35 27.53 -3.32
CA ILE A 210 -0.15 26.89 -4.53
C ILE A 210 -0.46 28.05 -5.48
N THR A 211 0.30 28.19 -6.56
CA THR A 211 0.04 29.22 -7.56
C THR A 211 -0.96 28.66 -8.57
N LEU A 212 -2.08 29.36 -8.76
CA LEU A 212 -3.14 29.06 -9.72
C LEU A 212 -2.88 29.76 -11.06
#